data_AF-A0A9D5NIE9-F1
#
_entry.id   AF-A0A9D5NIE9-F1
#
_cell.length_a   1.000
_cell.length_b   1.000
_cell.length_c   1.000
_cell.angle_alpha   90.00
_cell.angle_beta   90.00
_cell.angle_gamma   90.00
#
_symmetry.space_group_name_H-M   'P 1'
#
loop_
_entity.id
_entity.type
_entity.pdbx_description
1 polymer ?
#
loop_
_entity_poly.entity_id
_entity_poly.type
_entity_poly.pdbx_seq_one_letter_code
_entity_poly.pdbx_strand_id
1 'polypeptide(L)'
;MGVYTNIENNDYLMMSKKDLYSILNNNLNENIINEIISILIAIKRFSKKHSYIKLEEIAIKKDNILAQYILKENPTFINDDLNINIIKITNALNIALFENNPISQKIFPLFQNQIHGTKEDLEIIYDKYIIEYILNNFDFKYYIENLNGTYKSKFYIVYDSGKCYEKKLSKQQKKLRIL
;
A
#
# COMPACT_ATOMS: atom_id res chain seq x y z
N MET A 1 3.01 -9.71 8.28
CA MET A 1 1.66 -9.33 8.78
C MET A 1 1.15 -8.23 7.87
N GLY A 2 -0.09 -8.33 7.37
CA GLY A 2 -0.64 -7.40 6.37
C GLY A 2 -1.39 -6.23 7.00
N VAL A 3 -0.79 -5.55 7.98
CA VAL A 3 -1.39 -4.40 8.65
C VAL A 3 -0.83 -3.11 8.06
N TYR A 4 -1.68 -2.14 7.77
CA TYR A 4 -1.30 -0.86 7.16
C TYR A 4 -2.27 0.26 7.58
N THR A 5 -1.92 1.55 7.42
CA THR A 5 -2.87 2.65 7.68
C THR A 5 -3.92 2.73 6.57
N ASN A 6 -5.15 3.06 6.92
CA ASN A 6 -6.17 3.33 5.91
C ASN A 6 -5.84 4.61 5.12
N ILE A 7 -5.75 4.49 3.79
CA ILE A 7 -5.36 5.57 2.87
C ILE A 7 -6.38 6.72 2.85
N GLU A 8 -7.67 6.42 3.05
CA GLU A 8 -8.75 7.42 3.07
C GLU A 8 -8.89 8.10 4.44
N ASN A 9 -8.47 7.42 5.52
CA ASN A 9 -8.55 7.93 6.88
C ASN A 9 -7.40 7.44 7.78
N ASN A 10 -6.41 8.31 7.98
CA ASN A 10 -5.19 8.00 8.72
C ASN A 10 -5.40 7.66 10.21
N ASP A 11 -6.59 7.87 10.76
CA ASP A 11 -6.91 7.51 12.15
C ASP A 11 -7.09 6.00 12.33
N TYR A 12 -7.09 5.21 11.25
CA TYR A 12 -7.38 3.77 11.29
C TYR A 12 -6.23 2.93 10.74
N LEU A 13 -6.04 1.76 11.34
CA LEU A 13 -5.26 0.65 10.79
C LEU A 13 -6.20 -0.33 10.10
N MET A 14 -5.86 -0.69 8.87
CA MET A 14 -6.46 -1.79 8.13
C MET A 14 -5.75 -3.08 8.50
N MET A 15 -6.52 -4.12 8.78
CA MET A 15 -5.97 -5.45 9.01
C MET A 15 -6.92 -6.55 8.56
N SER A 16 -6.36 -7.69 8.16
CA SER A 16 -7.18 -8.85 7.82
C SER A 16 -7.59 -9.63 9.07
N LYS A 17 -8.66 -10.43 8.94
CA LYS A 17 -9.04 -11.39 9.97
C LYS A 17 -7.92 -12.41 10.29
N LYS A 18 -7.08 -12.73 9.31
CA LYS A 18 -5.93 -13.64 9.52
C LYS A 18 -4.87 -13.01 10.42
N ASP A 19 -4.65 -11.70 10.29
CA ASP A 19 -3.69 -10.98 11.14
C ASP A 19 -4.15 -10.97 12.60
N LEU A 20 -5.45 -10.83 12.89
CA LEU A 20 -5.98 -10.97 14.26
C LEU A 20 -5.62 -12.33 14.89
N TYR A 21 -5.81 -13.42 14.16
CA TYR A 21 -5.45 -14.76 14.64
C TYR A 21 -3.94 -14.94 14.79
N SER A 22 -3.14 -14.33 13.92
CA SER A 22 -1.68 -14.34 14.04
C SER A 22 -1.22 -13.63 15.31
N ILE A 23 -1.85 -12.51 15.67
CA ILE A 23 -1.52 -11.75 16.88
C ILE A 23 -1.81 -12.58 18.14
N LEU A 24 -2.94 -13.31 18.17
CA LEU A 24 -3.31 -14.18 19.30
C LEU A 24 -2.28 -15.27 19.63
N ASN A 25 -1.40 -15.62 18.68
CA ASN A 25 -0.34 -16.60 18.90
C ASN A 25 0.88 -16.00 19.65
N ASN A 26 0.90 -14.69 19.88
CA ASN A 26 1.95 -14.03 20.64
C ASN A 26 1.66 -14.07 22.15
N ASN A 27 2.67 -13.76 22.96
CA ASN A 27 2.52 -13.66 24.41
C ASN A 27 1.89 -12.30 24.77
N LEU A 28 0.55 -12.26 24.81
CA LEU A 28 -0.24 -11.03 24.93
C LEU A 28 -0.72 -10.78 26.36
N ASN A 29 -0.90 -9.50 26.69
CA ASN A 29 -1.69 -9.09 27.85
C ASN A 29 -3.17 -9.46 27.65
N GLU A 30 -3.83 -9.89 28.73
CA GLU A 30 -5.26 -10.25 28.78
C GLU A 30 -6.18 -9.18 28.19
N ASN A 31 -5.87 -7.89 28.39
CA ASN A 31 -6.65 -6.78 27.82
C ASN A 31 -6.63 -6.79 26.29
N ILE A 32 -5.48 -7.12 25.68
CA ILE A 32 -5.34 -7.18 24.21
C ILE A 32 -6.08 -8.42 23.68
N ILE A 33 -5.98 -9.54 24.39
CA ILE A 33 -6.71 -10.78 24.06
C ILE A 33 -8.22 -10.51 24.05
N ASN A 34 -8.74 -9.87 25.10
CA ASN A 34 -10.15 -9.53 25.24
C ASN A 34 -10.64 -8.59 24.13
N GLU A 35 -9.81 -7.62 23.73
CA GLU A 35 -10.11 -6.73 22.61
C GLU A 35 -10.23 -7.50 21.29
N ILE A 36 -9.24 -8.37 21.00
CA ILE A 36 -9.27 -9.21 19.78
C ILE A 36 -10.51 -10.11 19.76
N ILE A 37 -10.84 -10.76 20.89
CA ILE A 37 -12.03 -11.60 21.00
C ILE A 37 -13.30 -10.80 20.73
N SER A 38 -13.40 -9.59 21.28
CA SER A 38 -14.54 -8.70 21.10
C SER A 38 -14.73 -8.32 19.62
N ILE A 39 -13.64 -8.02 18.93
CA ILE A 39 -13.63 -7.76 17.48
C ILE A 39 -14.07 -8.99 16.69
N LEU A 40 -13.55 -10.18 17.00
CA LEU A 40 -13.94 -11.42 16.32
C LEU A 40 -15.43 -11.75 16.50
N ILE A 41 -15.98 -11.50 17.69
CA ILE A 41 -17.41 -11.65 17.97
C ILE A 41 -18.24 -10.65 17.15
N ALA A 42 -17.80 -9.39 17.08
CA ALA A 42 -18.46 -8.35 16.28
C ALA A 42 -18.48 -8.72 14.78
N ILE A 43 -17.35 -9.17 14.23
CA ILE A 43 -17.26 -9.67 12.85
C ILE A 43 -18.25 -10.81 12.62
N LYS A 44 -18.28 -11.82 13.52
CA LYS A 44 -19.19 -12.96 13.40
C LYS A 44 -20.67 -12.53 13.43
N ARG A 45 -21.03 -11.61 14.32
CA ARG A 45 -22.40 -11.06 14.41
C ARG A 45 -22.78 -10.30 13.15
N PHE A 46 -21.87 -9.49 12.62
CA PHE A 46 -22.07 -8.77 11.36
C PHE A 46 -22.27 -9.73 10.19
N SER A 47 -21.38 -10.71 10.01
CA SER A 47 -21.50 -11.71 8.95
C SER A 47 -22.79 -12.54 9.05
N LYS A 48 -23.28 -12.83 10.26
CA LYS A 48 -24.57 -13.50 10.46
C LYS A 48 -25.75 -12.64 10.03
N LYS A 49 -25.68 -11.32 10.27
CA LYS A 49 -26.71 -10.35 9.87
C LYS A 49 -26.68 -10.04 8.37
N HIS A 50 -25.49 -10.09 7.77
CA HIS A 50 -25.22 -9.74 6.38
C HIS A 50 -24.52 -10.89 5.65
N SER A 51 -25.25 -11.99 5.46
CA SER A 51 -24.75 -13.28 4.95
C SER A 51 -24.09 -13.24 3.57
N TYR A 52 -24.26 -12.17 2.81
CA TYR A 52 -23.66 -11.93 1.49
C TYR A 52 -22.42 -11.03 1.51
N ILE A 53 -22.08 -10.40 2.65
CA ILE A 53 -20.92 -9.51 2.76
C ILE A 53 -19.72 -10.30 3.27
N LYS A 54 -18.70 -10.42 2.42
CA LYS A 54 -17.41 -10.99 2.79
C LYS A 54 -16.53 -9.88 3.38
N LEU A 55 -16.37 -9.88 4.70
CA LEU A 55 -15.43 -9.01 5.40
C LEU A 55 -14.01 -9.58 5.23
N GLU A 56 -13.23 -8.97 4.35
CA GLU A 56 -11.83 -9.35 4.13
C GLU A 56 -10.88 -8.61 5.09
N GLU A 57 -11.22 -7.36 5.42
CA GLU A 57 -10.45 -6.48 6.28
C GLU A 57 -11.34 -5.77 7.30
N ILE A 58 -10.71 -5.29 8.37
CA ILE A 58 -11.32 -4.44 9.38
C ILE A 58 -10.47 -3.18 9.59
N ALA A 59 -11.15 -2.07 9.87
CA ALA A 59 -10.51 -0.83 10.28
C ALA A 59 -10.54 -0.74 11.81
N ILE A 60 -9.38 -0.54 12.43
CA ILE A 60 -9.22 -0.33 13.87
C ILE A 60 -8.65 1.05 14.11
N LYS A 61 -9.34 1.84 14.93
CA LYS A 61 -8.88 3.20 15.26
C LYS A 61 -7.54 3.15 16.02
N LYS A 62 -6.60 4.03 15.68
CA LYS A 62 -5.23 4.02 16.21
C LYS A 62 -5.14 4.23 17.72
N ASP A 63 -6.13 4.86 18.35
CA ASP A 63 -6.24 5.03 19.80
C ASP A 63 -6.75 3.77 20.53
N ASN A 64 -7.20 2.74 19.81
CA ASN A 64 -7.59 1.45 20.38
C ASN A 64 -6.38 0.71 20.96
N ILE A 65 -6.57 0.00 22.06
CA ILE A 65 -5.50 -0.74 22.76
C ILE A 65 -4.78 -1.77 21.87
N LEU A 66 -5.52 -2.46 20.98
CA LEU A 66 -4.95 -3.39 20.02
C LEU A 66 -4.11 -2.65 18.97
N ALA A 67 -4.58 -1.52 18.46
CA ALA A 67 -3.83 -0.71 17.52
C ALA A 67 -2.54 -0.16 18.14
N GLN A 68 -2.62 0.38 19.36
CA GLN A 68 -1.46 0.85 20.12
C GLN A 68 -0.44 -0.27 20.36
N TYR A 69 -0.90 -1.49 20.68
CA TYR A 69 -0.02 -2.66 20.79
C TYR A 69 0.68 -2.98 19.46
N ILE A 70 -0.08 -3.06 18.36
CA ILE A 70 0.48 -3.39 17.04
C ILE A 70 1.53 -2.36 16.63
N LEU A 71 1.24 -1.07 16.83
CA LEU A 71 2.14 0.03 16.49
C LEU A 71 3.39 0.05 17.37
N LYS A 72 3.29 -0.35 18.64
CA LYS A 72 4.44 -0.45 19.54
C LYS A 72 5.36 -1.63 19.18
N GLU A 73 4.79 -2.78 18.88
CA GLU A 73 5.55 -3.99 18.51
C GLU A 73 6.12 -3.91 17.09
N ASN A 74 5.52 -3.09 16.24
CA ASN A 74 5.94 -2.88 14.87
C ASN A 74 5.92 -1.38 14.55
N PRO A 75 6.90 -0.61 15.06
CA PRO A 75 6.97 0.84 14.84
C PRO A 75 7.10 1.20 13.35
N THR A 76 7.53 0.26 12.52
CA THR A 76 7.52 0.40 11.06
C THR A 76 6.11 0.50 10.49
N PHE A 77 5.03 -0.01 11.11
CA PHE A 77 3.66 0.17 10.61
C PHE A 77 3.09 1.58 10.84
N ILE A 78 3.60 2.32 11.82
CA ILE A 78 3.31 3.76 11.94
C ILE A 78 3.96 4.50 10.75
N ASN A 79 5.10 4.00 10.31
CA ASN A 79 5.98 4.68 9.37
C ASN A 79 5.89 4.18 7.94
N ASP A 80 5.41 2.98 7.62
CA ASP A 80 5.48 2.48 6.24
C ASP A 80 4.58 3.28 5.30
N ASP A 81 3.57 3.99 5.81
CA ASP A 81 2.74 4.91 5.03
C ASP A 81 3.38 6.30 4.87
N LEU A 82 4.17 6.78 5.85
CA LEU A 82 4.85 8.08 5.79
C LEU A 82 6.31 7.99 5.34
N ASN A 83 6.89 6.79 5.33
CA ASN A 83 8.26 6.54 4.92
C ASN A 83 8.27 6.37 3.42
N ILE A 84 8.98 7.28 2.78
CA ILE A 84 9.16 7.32 1.34
C ILE A 84 10.44 6.56 1.06
N ASN A 85 10.26 5.26 0.77
CA ASN A 85 11.35 4.41 0.31
C ASN A 85 11.51 4.49 -1.22
N ILE A 86 12.64 3.97 -1.70
CA ILE A 86 12.98 4.02 -3.13
C ILE A 86 11.93 3.34 -4.03
N ILE A 87 11.22 2.31 -3.51
CA ILE A 87 10.17 1.60 -4.24
C ILE A 87 8.97 2.52 -4.47
N LYS A 88 8.52 3.25 -3.45
CA LYS A 88 7.43 4.23 -3.58
C LYS A 88 7.79 5.33 -4.57
N ILE A 89 9.01 5.87 -4.47
CA ILE A 89 9.51 6.91 -5.40
C ILE A 89 9.52 6.38 -6.83
N THR A 90 10.05 5.17 -7.03
CA THR A 90 10.13 4.54 -8.35
C THR A 90 8.74 4.32 -8.95
N ASN A 91 7.79 3.84 -8.14
CA ASN A 91 6.41 3.63 -8.59
C ASN A 91 5.70 4.94 -8.92
N ALA A 92 5.86 5.97 -8.10
CA ALA A 92 5.29 7.29 -8.37
C ALA A 92 5.89 7.93 -9.62
N LEU A 93 7.21 7.79 -9.82
CA LEU A 93 7.87 8.24 -11.04
C LEU A 93 7.34 7.49 -12.26
N ASN A 94 7.15 6.18 -12.18
CA ASN A 94 6.58 5.38 -13.27
C ASN A 94 5.15 5.80 -13.62
N ILE A 95 4.30 6.10 -12.62
CA ILE A 95 2.96 6.64 -12.84
C ILE A 95 3.05 8.01 -13.53
N ALA A 96 3.87 8.93 -13.01
CA ALA A 96 4.03 10.26 -13.58
C ALA A 96 4.53 10.22 -15.04
N LEU A 97 5.49 9.34 -15.34
CA LEU A 97 5.97 9.12 -16.71
C LEU A 97 4.89 8.49 -17.59
N PHE A 98 4.12 7.54 -17.06
CA PHE A 98 3.01 6.90 -17.79
C PHE A 98 1.93 7.92 -18.20
N GLU A 99 1.64 8.87 -17.32
CA GLU A 99 0.66 9.95 -17.56
C GLU A 99 1.21 11.14 -18.37
N ASN A 100 2.51 11.14 -18.71
CA ASN A 100 3.22 12.34 -19.18
C ASN A 100 3.04 13.55 -18.24
N ASN A 101 2.97 13.30 -16.93
CA ASN A 101 2.81 14.33 -15.92
C ASN A 101 4.15 15.07 -15.69
N PRO A 102 4.21 16.41 -15.77
CA PRO A 102 5.43 17.19 -15.53
C PRO A 102 6.06 16.95 -14.15
N ILE A 103 5.30 16.45 -13.17
CA ILE A 103 5.82 16.12 -11.85
C ILE A 103 6.93 15.06 -11.89
N SER A 104 6.99 14.24 -12.94
CA SER A 104 8.07 13.28 -13.17
C SER A 104 9.46 13.92 -13.12
N GLN A 105 9.61 15.14 -13.66
CA GLN A 105 10.88 15.89 -13.64
C GLN A 105 11.28 16.30 -12.22
N LYS A 106 10.30 16.51 -11.34
CA LYS A 106 10.52 16.88 -9.94
C LYS A 106 10.79 15.65 -9.05
N ILE A 107 10.25 14.49 -9.40
CA ILE A 107 10.49 13.21 -8.68
C ILE A 107 11.84 12.60 -9.08
N PHE A 108 12.27 12.78 -10.35
CA PHE A 108 13.48 12.16 -10.88
C PHE A 108 14.76 12.38 -10.04
N PRO A 109 15.03 13.58 -9.48
CA PRO A 109 16.19 13.79 -8.61
C PRO A 109 16.16 12.93 -7.34
N LEU A 110 14.99 12.68 -6.75
CA LEU A 110 14.86 11.81 -5.57
C LEU A 110 15.21 10.37 -5.92
N PHE A 111 14.77 9.90 -7.09
CA PHE A 111 15.13 8.58 -7.62
C PHE A 111 16.63 8.47 -7.91
N GLN A 112 17.17 9.42 -8.68
CA GLN A 112 18.58 9.40 -9.14
C GLN A 112 19.56 9.41 -7.96
N ASN A 113 19.27 10.20 -6.94
CA ASN A 113 20.12 10.35 -5.76
C ASN A 113 19.78 9.35 -4.64
N GLN A 114 18.86 8.40 -4.89
CA GLN A 114 18.40 7.40 -3.93
C GLN A 114 17.95 8.00 -2.59
N ILE A 115 17.27 9.13 -2.66
CA ILE A 115 16.83 9.86 -1.47
C ILE A 115 15.63 9.14 -0.88
N HIS A 116 15.67 8.89 0.42
CA HIS A 116 14.60 8.24 1.15
C HIS A 116 14.54 8.80 2.57
N GLY A 117 13.39 8.68 3.22
CA GLY A 117 13.20 9.19 4.56
C GLY A 117 11.73 9.31 4.92
N THR A 118 11.46 9.85 6.10
CA THR A 118 10.09 10.14 6.49
C THR A 118 9.54 11.29 5.66
N LYS A 119 8.21 11.36 5.56
CA LYS A 119 7.48 12.49 4.97
C LYS A 119 7.98 13.81 5.56
N GLU A 120 8.11 13.88 6.88
CA GLU A 120 8.52 15.07 7.62
C GLU A 120 9.94 15.50 7.23
N ASP A 121 10.89 14.55 7.18
CA ASP A 121 12.28 14.85 6.79
C ASP A 121 12.37 15.36 5.36
N LEU A 122 11.58 14.77 4.45
CA LEU A 122 11.62 15.12 3.04
C LEU A 122 10.86 16.42 2.75
N GLU A 123 9.79 16.75 3.47
CA GLU A 123 9.07 18.02 3.33
C GLU A 123 9.88 19.25 3.76
N ILE A 124 10.92 19.06 4.58
CA ILE A 124 11.85 20.15 4.93
C ILE A 124 12.70 20.57 3.72
N ILE A 125 12.99 19.63 2.83
CA ILE A 125 13.96 19.79 1.73
C ILE A 125 13.27 19.89 0.37
N TYR A 126 12.15 19.19 0.20
CA TYR A 126 11.40 19.03 -1.04
C TYR A 126 10.00 19.61 -0.93
N ASP A 127 9.47 20.05 -2.07
CA ASP A 127 8.11 20.55 -2.18
C ASP A 127 7.10 19.49 -1.71
N LYS A 128 6.29 19.87 -0.71
CA LYS A 128 5.24 19.05 -0.11
C LYS A 128 4.33 18.39 -1.15
N TYR A 129 4.02 19.08 -2.24
CA TYR A 129 3.19 18.52 -3.31
C TYR A 129 3.82 17.28 -3.96
N ILE A 130 5.15 17.25 -4.10
CA ILE A 130 5.89 16.11 -4.66
C ILE A 130 5.82 14.92 -3.69
N ILE A 131 6.04 15.19 -2.40
CA ILE A 131 6.00 14.18 -1.34
C ILE A 131 4.62 13.55 -1.24
N GLU A 132 3.56 14.37 -1.24
CA GLU A 132 2.17 13.90 -1.25
C GLU A 132 1.85 13.11 -2.52
N TYR A 133 2.34 13.54 -3.69
CA TYR A 133 2.16 12.76 -4.92
C TYR A 133 2.79 11.37 -4.82
N ILE A 134 4.02 11.26 -4.29
CA ILE A 134 4.70 9.96 -4.12
C ILE A 134 3.90 9.05 -3.17
N LEU A 135 3.39 9.60 -2.08
CA LEU A 135 2.59 8.88 -1.10
C LEU A 135 1.22 8.45 -1.61
N ASN A 136 0.65 9.16 -2.59
CA ASN A 136 -0.63 8.80 -3.19
C ASN A 136 -0.48 7.87 -4.41
N ASN A 137 0.72 7.78 -5.00
CA ASN A 137 0.99 7.07 -6.24
C ASN A 137 2.12 6.03 -6.05
N PHE A 138 2.09 5.27 -4.96
CA PHE A 138 3.17 4.34 -4.61
C PHE A 138 3.01 2.92 -5.18
N ASP A 139 1.89 2.60 -5.81
CA ASP A 139 1.62 1.28 -6.39
C ASP A 139 1.30 1.37 -7.89
N PHE A 140 2.35 1.25 -8.71
CA PHE A 140 2.21 1.26 -10.16
C PHE A 140 1.41 0.07 -10.69
N LYS A 141 1.49 -1.10 -10.03
CA LYS A 141 0.78 -2.29 -10.48
C LYS A 141 -0.73 -2.11 -10.29
N TYR A 142 -1.15 -1.66 -9.11
CA TYR A 142 -2.54 -1.33 -8.83
C TYR A 142 -3.05 -0.25 -9.79
N TYR A 143 -2.25 0.79 -10.06
CA TYR A 143 -2.59 1.84 -11.02
C TYR A 143 -2.88 1.27 -12.42
N ILE A 144 -2.03 0.38 -12.93
CA ILE A 144 -2.22 -0.27 -14.24
C ILE A 144 -3.40 -1.25 -14.24
N GLU A 145 -3.62 -2.00 -13.17
CA GLU A 145 -4.72 -2.98 -13.08
C GLU A 145 -6.10 -2.32 -13.01
N ASN A 146 -6.18 -1.10 -12.49
CA ASN A 146 -7.43 -0.33 -12.41
C ASN A 146 -7.65 0.65 -13.57
N LEU A 147 -6.71 0.74 -14.51
CA LEU A 147 -6.88 1.44 -15.79
C LEU A 147 -7.78 0.62 -16.73
N ASN A 148 -9.06 0.53 -16.40
CA ASN A 148 -10.09 -0.02 -17.28
C ASN A 148 -10.33 0.92 -18.48
N GLY A 149 -9.46 0.83 -19.50
CA GLY A 149 -9.62 1.54 -20.76
C GLY A 149 -8.42 1.40 -21.70
N THR A 150 -8.45 0.39 -22.57
CA THR A 150 -7.65 0.20 -23.80
C THR A 150 -6.43 1.11 -24.02
N TYR A 151 -5.24 0.60 -23.70
CA TYR A 151 -3.98 1.15 -24.23
C TYR A 151 -3.34 0.17 -25.24
N LYS A 152 -3.14 0.67 -26.47
CA LYS A 152 -2.41 -0.01 -27.56
C LYS A 152 -1.00 -0.37 -27.11
N SER A 153 -0.47 -1.45 -27.68
CA SER A 153 0.89 -1.96 -27.47
C SER A 153 1.92 -0.83 -27.50
N LYS A 154 2.51 -0.51 -26.35
CA LYS A 154 3.62 0.43 -26.23
C LYS A 154 4.87 -0.29 -25.70
N PHE A 155 6.02 0.28 -26.03
CA PHE A 155 7.30 -0.12 -25.45
C PHE A 155 7.45 0.60 -24.11
N TYR A 156 8.00 -0.10 -23.11
CA TYR A 156 8.15 0.39 -21.74
C TYR A 156 9.62 0.41 -21.37
N ILE A 157 10.09 1.43 -20.67
CA ILE A 157 11.40 1.39 -20.02
C ILE A 157 11.20 0.78 -18.64
N VAL A 158 11.89 -0.33 -18.36
CA VAL A 158 11.83 -1.07 -17.10
C VAL A 158 13.18 -0.96 -16.41
N TYR A 159 13.17 -0.55 -15.14
CA TYR A 159 14.35 -0.53 -14.29
C TYR A 159 14.34 -1.73 -13.36
N ASP A 160 15.37 -2.57 -13.43
CA ASP A 160 15.55 -3.73 -12.57
C ASP A 160 17.04 -3.90 -12.27
N SER A 161 17.37 -4.09 -11.01
CA SER A 161 18.72 -4.39 -10.54
C SER A 161 19.79 -3.41 -11.05
N GLY A 162 19.50 -2.11 -11.00
CA GLY A 162 20.46 -1.06 -11.37
C GLY A 162 20.50 -0.68 -12.85
N LYS A 163 19.69 -1.30 -13.72
CA LYS A 163 19.73 -1.09 -15.17
C LYS A 163 18.35 -0.81 -15.77
N CYS A 164 18.30 0.08 -16.75
CA CYS A 164 17.12 0.33 -17.58
C CYS A 164 17.15 -0.53 -18.85
N TYR A 165 16.03 -1.17 -19.19
CA TYR A 165 15.84 -1.84 -20.49
C TYR A 165 14.45 -1.59 -21.06
N GLU A 166 14.39 -1.53 -22.39
CA GLU A 166 13.13 -1.39 -23.12
C GLU A 166 12.44 -2.77 -23.23
N LYS A 167 11.25 -2.91 -22.66
CA LYS A 167 10.43 -4.13 -22.66
C LYS A 167 9.09 -3.88 -23.34
N LYS A 168 8.75 -4.72 -24.32
CA LYS A 168 7.43 -4.73 -24.94
C LYS A 168 6.51 -5.66 -24.15
N LEU A 169 5.52 -5.10 -23.46
CA LEU A 169 4.52 -5.88 -22.74
C LEU A 169 3.28 -6.04 -23.63
N SER A 170 3.20 -7.17 -24.36
CA SER A 170 1.95 -7.59 -25.02
C SER A 170 1.25 -8.62 -24.15
N LYS A 171 -0.04 -8.43 -23.84
CA LYS A 171 -0.89 -9.51 -23.33
C LYS A 171 -0.96 -10.61 -24.40
N GLN A 172 -0.29 -11.74 -24.19
CA GLN A 172 -0.68 -12.96 -24.89
C GLN A 172 -2.10 -13.31 -24.44
N GLN A 173 -3.08 -13.04 -25.29
CA GLN A 173 -4.36 -13.73 -25.18
C GLN A 173 -4.11 -15.18 -25.58
N LYS A 174 -3.98 -16.08 -24.60
CA LYS A 174 -4.29 -17.49 -24.83
C LYS A 174 -5.78 -17.56 -25.18
N LYS A 175 -6.09 -17.59 -26.47
CA LYS A 175 -7.35 -18.17 -26.97
C LYS A 175 -7.03 -19.49 -27.64
N LEU A 176 -7.49 -20.57 -27.01
CA LEU A 176 -7.70 -21.87 -27.65
C LEU A 176 -8.44 -21.66 -28.97
N ARG A 177 -7.88 -22.22 -30.06
CA ARG A 177 -8.68 -22.67 -31.20
C ARG A 177 -8.38 -24.14 -31.41
N ILE A 178 -9.42 -24.94 -31.22
CA ILE A 178 -9.54 -26.30 -31.72
C ILE A 178 -9.60 -26.20 -33.25
N LEU A 179 -8.70 -26.90 -33.93
CA LEU A 179 -8.96 -27.70 -35.14
C LEU A 179 -8.03 -28.91 -35.06
#